data_AF-A0A293MYV3-F1
#
_entry.id   AF-A0A293MYV3-F1
#
_cell.length_a   1.000
_cell.length_b   1.000
_cell.length_c   1.000
_cell.angle_alpha   90.00
_cell.angle_beta   90.00
_cell.angle_gamma   90.00
#
_symmetry.space_group_name_H-M   'P 1'
#
loop_
_entity.id
_entity.type
_entity.pdbx_description
1 polymer ?
#
loop_
_entity_poly.entity_id
_entity_poly.type
_entity_poly.pdbx_seq_one_letter_code
_entity_poly.pdbx_strand_id
1 'polypeptide(L)'
;MADFGAFSGWRFSSRNRVQLVQAYRRLSQNDLYRVFAGHKDISRIQMVIDALEKYPMTPVRDIAKTIGLSKTLLYSILGDASLRLNLTEGT
;
A
#
# COMPACT_ATOMS: atom_id res chain seq x y z
N MET A 1 -16.37 -16.97 9.17
CA MET A 1 -15.65 -15.93 9.94
C MET A 1 -14.30 -15.77 9.28
N ALA A 2 -14.02 -14.63 8.66
CA ALA A 2 -12.74 -14.42 7.99
C ALA A 2 -11.64 -14.25 9.05
N ASP A 3 -10.63 -15.10 8.96
CA ASP A 3 -9.44 -15.11 9.80
C ASP A 3 -8.59 -13.87 9.49
N PHE A 4 -8.76 -12.81 10.27
CA PHE A 4 -7.92 -11.60 10.20
C PHE A 4 -6.61 -11.76 11.00
N GLY A 5 -6.21 -12.99 11.34
CA GLY A 5 -5.00 -13.27 12.12
C GLY A 5 -3.69 -13.12 11.34
N ALA A 6 -3.72 -13.27 10.01
CA ALA A 6 -2.50 -13.36 9.20
C ALA A 6 -1.78 -12.02 8.91
N PHE A 7 -2.42 -10.87 9.12
CA PHE A 7 -1.77 -9.55 8.90
C PHE A 7 -1.10 -8.98 10.17
N SER A 8 -1.20 -9.67 11.31
CA SER A 8 -0.64 -9.20 12.60
C SER A 8 0.89 -9.16 12.64
N GLY A 9 1.58 -9.76 11.66
CA GLY A 9 3.04 -9.80 11.58
C GLY A 9 3.65 -8.90 10.50
N TRP A 10 2.85 -8.29 9.62
CA TRP A 10 3.42 -7.55 8.50
C TRP A 10 3.95 -6.19 8.97
N ARG A 11 5.25 -6.17 9.27
CA ARG A 11 5.95 -4.99 9.74
C ARG A 11 6.29 -4.13 8.52
N PHE A 12 5.36 -3.26 8.13
CA PHE A 12 5.58 -2.30 7.05
C PHE A 12 6.77 -1.38 7.40
N SER A 13 7.96 -1.83 7.02
CA SER A 13 9.24 -1.21 7.34
C SER A 13 9.48 0.00 6.43
N SER A 14 10.40 0.89 6.82
CA SER A 14 10.82 2.00 5.96
C SER A 14 11.34 1.52 4.60
N ARG A 15 11.93 0.31 4.54
CA ARG A 15 12.38 -0.32 3.31
C ARG A 15 11.20 -0.72 2.42
N ASN A 16 10.20 -1.39 2.99
CA ASN A 16 8.99 -1.82 2.27
C ASN A 16 8.20 -0.61 1.76
N ARG A 17 8.17 0.50 2.52
CA ARG A 17 7.62 1.79 2.07
C ARG A 17 8.29 2.27 0.80
N VAL A 18 9.61 2.40 0.80
CA VAL A 18 10.37 2.95 -0.34
C VAL A 18 10.20 2.03 -1.56
N GLN A 19 10.28 0.72 -1.37
CA GLN A 19 10.07 -0.25 -2.45
C GLN A 19 8.66 -0.17 -3.03
N LEU A 20 7.62 -0.06 -2.19
CA LEU A 20 6.24 0.10 -2.64
C LEU A 20 6.06 1.35 -3.49
N VAL A 21 6.53 2.50 -2.98
CA VAL A 21 6.46 3.78 -3.70
C VAL A 21 7.18 3.69 -5.04
N GLN A 22 8.41 3.18 -5.05
CA GLN A 22 9.20 3.06 -6.28
C GLN A 22 8.57 2.08 -7.28
N ALA A 23 8.10 0.92 -6.82
CA ALA A 23 7.46 -0.08 -7.69
C ALA A 23 6.17 0.48 -8.31
N TYR A 24 5.34 1.15 -7.50
CA TYR A 24 4.12 1.79 -7.99
C TYR A 24 4.43 2.88 -9.03
N ARG A 25 5.39 3.78 -8.75
CA ARG A 25 5.76 4.88 -9.65
C ARG A 25 6.41 4.42 -10.95
N ARG A 26 6.95 3.20 -11.01
CA ARG A 26 7.50 2.60 -12.24
C ARG A 26 6.43 2.02 -13.16
N LEU A 27 5.22 1.80 -12.67
CA LEU A 27 4.14 1.26 -13.50
C LEU A 27 3.66 2.32 -14.49
N SER A 28 3.48 1.90 -15.74
CA SER A 28 2.75 2.72 -16.71
C SER A 28 1.25 2.74 -16.36
N GLN A 29 0.51 3.69 -16.92
CA GLN A 29 -0.93 3.75 -16.71
C GLN A 29 -1.64 2.47 -17.15
N ASN A 30 -1.19 1.82 -18.23
CA ASN A 30 -1.71 0.53 -18.67
C ASN A 30 -1.43 -0.59 -17.66
N ASP A 31 -0.25 -0.61 -17.05
CA ASP A 31 0.09 -1.60 -16.03
C ASP A 31 -0.70 -1.38 -14.75
N LEU A 32 -0.97 -0.13 -14.36
CA LEU A 32 -1.86 0.17 -13.24
C LEU A 32 -3.26 -0.45 -13.43
N TYR A 33 -3.84 -0.35 -14.62
CA TYR A 33 -5.13 -0.97 -14.92
C TYR A 33 -5.08 -2.49 -15.02
N ARG A 34 -3.92 -3.08 -15.34
CA ARG A 34 -3.73 -4.54 -15.32
C ARG A 34 -3.55 -5.08 -13.90
N VAL A 35 -2.81 -4.34 -13.09
CA VAL A 35 -2.42 -4.73 -11.74
C VAL A 35 -3.54 -4.48 -10.75
N PHE A 36 -4.26 -3.35 -10.83
CA PHE A 36 -5.33 -2.97 -9.92
C PHE A 36 -6.70 -3.09 -10.60
N ALA A 37 -7.68 -3.67 -9.90
CA ALA A 37 -9.00 -3.98 -10.45
C ALA A 37 -9.91 -2.73 -10.54
N GLY A 38 -9.59 -1.84 -11.48
CA GLY A 38 -10.43 -0.69 -11.84
C GLY A 38 -10.09 0.63 -11.15
N HIS A 39 -10.74 1.71 -11.62
CA HIS A 39 -10.40 3.09 -11.26
C HIS A 39 -10.48 3.41 -9.77
N LYS A 40 -11.39 2.78 -9.03
CA LYS A 40 -11.56 3.02 -7.58
C LYS A 40 -10.35 2.51 -6.79
N ASP A 41 -9.81 1.36 -7.16
CA ASP A 41 -8.65 0.79 -6.49
C ASP A 41 -7.39 1.59 -6.84
N ILE A 42 -7.22 1.97 -8.10
CA ILE A 42 -6.12 2.84 -8.56
C ILE A 42 -6.11 4.17 -7.80
N SER A 43 -7.27 4.83 -7.68
CA SER A 43 -7.36 6.11 -6.97
C SER A 43 -7.02 5.97 -5.47
N ARG A 44 -7.45 4.87 -4.85
CA ARG A 44 -7.16 4.60 -3.44
C ARG A 44 -5.69 4.30 -3.20
N ILE A 45 -5.06 3.43 -4.01
CA ILE A 45 -3.64 3.16 -3.87
C ILE A 45 -2.82 4.41 -4.17
N GLN A 46 -3.21 5.21 -5.17
CA GLN A 46 -2.53 6.45 -5.50
C GLN A 46 -2.53 7.43 -4.32
N MET A 47 -3.69 7.63 -3.68
CA MET A 47 -3.80 8.45 -2.47
C MET A 47 -2.89 7.95 -1.34
N VAL A 48 -2.79 6.63 -1.16
CA VAL A 48 -1.90 6.03 -0.15
C VAL A 48 -0.44 6.27 -0.51
N ILE A 49 -0.04 6.06 -1.77
CA ILE A 49 1.33 6.28 -2.26
C ILE A 49 1.73 7.75 -2.10
N ASP A 50 0.87 8.69 -2.51
CA ASP A 50 1.09 10.12 -2.37
C ASP A 50 1.31 10.52 -0.89
N ALA A 51 0.55 9.92 0.03
CA ALA A 51 0.71 10.18 1.45
C ALA A 51 1.98 9.57 2.05
N LEU A 52 2.39 8.39 1.58
CA LEU A 52 3.67 7.78 1.98
C LEU A 52 4.86 8.61 1.51
N GLU A 53 4.78 9.20 0.31
CA GLU A 53 5.81 10.11 -0.23
C GLU A 53 5.84 11.45 0.49
N LYS A 54 4.67 12.03 0.79
CA LYS A 54 4.56 13.31 1.50
C LYS A 54 5.01 13.21 2.96
N TYR A 55 4.81 12.06 3.60
CA TYR A 55 5.10 11.87 5.03
C TYR A 55 6.05 10.68 5.28
N PRO A 56 7.29 10.72 4.77
CA PRO A 56 8.20 9.57 4.76
C PRO A 56 8.70 9.14 6.15
N MET A 57 8.63 10.03 7.14
CA MET A 57 8.99 9.75 8.55
C MET A 57 7.76 9.44 9.42
N THR A 58 6.55 9.63 8.90
CA THR A 58 5.32 9.43 9.71
C THR A 58 4.99 7.94 9.77
N PRO A 59 4.64 7.39 10.95
CA PRO A 59 4.15 6.02 11.05
C PRO A 59 2.92 5.78 10.18
N VAL A 60 2.84 4.63 9.52
CA VAL A 60 1.71 4.26 8.63
C VAL A 60 0.35 4.41 9.34
N ARG A 61 0.28 4.07 10.64
CA ARG A 61 -0.93 4.24 11.46
C ARG A 61 -1.42 5.69 11.54
N ASP A 62 -0.50 6.66 11.51
CA ASP A 62 -0.81 8.10 11.64
C ASP A 62 -1.09 8.71 10.25
N ILE A 63 -0.50 8.13 9.20
CA ILE A 63 -0.88 8.42 7.82
C ILE A 63 -2.36 8.09 7.57
N ALA A 64 -2.86 6.95 8.06
CA ALA A 64 -4.26 6.57 7.92
C ALA A 64 -5.22 7.69 8.35
N LYS A 65 -4.96 8.30 9.51
CA LYS A 65 -5.74 9.43 10.03
C LYS A 65 -5.63 10.65 9.11
N THR A 66 -4.44 10.92 8.59
CA THR A 66 -4.16 12.09 7.74
C THR A 66 -4.92 12.04 6.41
N ILE A 67 -5.11 10.84 5.85
CA ILE A 67 -5.85 10.64 4.59
C ILE A 67 -7.30 10.18 4.79
N GLY A 68 -7.81 10.20 6.03
CA GLY A 68 -9.20 9.83 6.33
C GLY A 68 -9.54 8.36 6.12
N LEU A 69 -8.56 7.45 6.19
CA LEU A 69 -8.77 6.01 6.09
C LEU A 69 -8.72 5.34 7.46
N SER A 70 -9.48 4.25 7.61
CA SER A 70 -9.31 3.37 8.78
C SER A 70 -7.95 2.67 8.69
N LYS A 71 -7.36 2.39 9.85
CA LYS A 71 -6.09 1.65 9.94
C LYS A 71 -6.18 0.33 9.16
N THR A 72 -7.23 -0.45 9.38
CA THR A 72 -7.45 -1.74 8.72
C THR A 72 -7.50 -1.60 7.20
N LEU A 73 -8.21 -0.60 6.68
CA LEU A 73 -8.31 -0.35 5.25
C LEU A 73 -6.95 0.04 4.66
N LEU A 74 -6.18 0.89 5.33
CA LEU A 74 -4.83 1.25 4.88
C LEU A 74 -3.92 0.03 4.79
N TYR A 75 -3.86 -0.80 5.83
CA TYR A 75 -3.04 -2.02 5.81
C TYR A 75 -3.52 -3.02 4.75
N SER A 76 -4.84 -3.11 4.52
CA SER A 76 -5.39 -3.95 3.45
C SER A 76 -4.98 -3.46 2.07
N ILE A 77 -5.02 -2.15 1.81
CA ILE A 77 -4.59 -1.54 0.54
C ILE A 77 -3.10 -1.75 0.32
N LEU A 78 -2.29 -1.52 1.36
CA LEU A 78 -0.85 -1.76 1.29
C LEU A 78 -0.57 -3.24 1.00
N GLY A 79 -1.25 -4.15 1.67
CA GLY A 79 -1.04 -5.59 1.54
C GLY A 79 -1.39 -6.09 0.15
N ASP A 80 -2.55 -5.68 -0.35
CA ASP A 80 -3.00 -5.96 -1.71
C ASP A 80 -2.03 -5.37 -2.75
N ALA A 81 -1.59 -4.13 -2.58
CA ALA A 81 -0.61 -3.51 -3.48
C ALA A 81 0.75 -4.21 -3.45
N SER A 82 1.26 -4.58 -2.28
CA SER A 82 2.52 -5.32 -2.16
C SER A 82 2.44 -6.70 -2.83
N LEU A 83 1.35 -7.45 -2.63
CA LEU A 83 1.13 -8.72 -3.31
C LEU A 83 1.09 -8.56 -4.83
N ARG A 84 0.33 -7.58 -5.31
CA ARG A 84 0.17 -7.29 -6.75
C ARG A 84 1.45 -6.81 -7.42
N LEU A 85 2.28 -6.06 -6.69
CA LEU A 85 3.59 -5.58 -7.15
C LEU A 85 4.70 -6.62 -6.96
N ASN A 86 4.35 -7.83 -6.52
CA ASN A 86 5.29 -8.91 -6.19
C ASN A 86 6.41 -8.45 -5.23
N LEU A 87 6.05 -7.56 -4.29
CA LEU A 87 6.88 -7.13 -3.18
C LEU A 87 6.64 -8.09 -2.01
N THR A 88 6.79 -9.38 -2.27
CA THR A 88 6.91 -10.37 -1.20
C THR A 88 8.28 -10.16 -0.56
N GLU A 89 8.33 -10.16 0.78
CA GLU A 89 9.59 -10.07 1.52
C GLU A 89 10.51 -11.19 1.02
N GLY A 90 11.51 -10.82 0.22
CA GLY A 90 12.50 -11.75 -0.26
C GLY A 90 13.34 -12.21 0.92
N THR A 91 13.14 -13.48 1.28
CA THR A 91 14.03 -14.40 2.03
C THR A 91 14.49 -13.99 3.42
#